data_AF-A0A2N6K308-F1
#
_entry.id   AF-A0A2N6K308-F1
#
_cell.length_a   1.000
_cell.length_b   1.000
_cell.length_c   1.000
_cell.angle_alpha   90.00
_cell.angle_beta   90.00
_cell.angle_gamma   90.00
#
_symmetry.space_group_name_H-M   'P 1'
#
loop_
_entity.id
_entity.type
_entity.pdbx_description
1 polymer ?
#
loop_
_entity_poly.entity_id
_entity_poly.type
_entity_poly.pdbx_seq_one_letter_code
_entity_poly.pdbx_strand_id
1 'polypeptide(L)' 'MITLILLHPLQPIPAQSWTFADDEPAILIGRAADNHVVLYSAVVSRRHLELRRVDNGWEVVNLGANGTYVDGEA' A
#
# COMPACT_ATOMS: atom_id res chain seq x y z
N MET A 1 -13.26 4.04 7.50
CA MET A 1 -12.76 2.80 6.90
C MET A 1 -11.88 3.20 5.73
N ILE A 2 -10.89 2.40 5.34
CA ILE A 2 -10.12 2.63 4.12
C ILE A 2 -10.17 1.39 3.22
N THR A 3 -10.31 1.62 1.92
CA THR A 3 -10.25 0.55 0.91
C THR A 3 -9.05 0.81 0.00
N LEU A 4 -8.18 -0.20 -0.13
CA LEU A 4 -7.07 -0.20 -1.07
C LEU A 4 -7.47 -1.05 -2.27
N ILE A 5 -7.25 -0.52 -3.47
CA ILE A 5 -7.55 -1.20 -4.73
C ILE A 5 -6.26 -1.28 -5.54
N LEU A 6 -5.81 -2.49 -5.84
CA LEU A 6 -4.75 -2.72 -6.80
C LEU A 6 -5.36 -2.70 -8.21
N LEU A 7 -4.84 -1.83 -9.08
CA LEU A 7 -5.27 -1.75 -10.47
C LEU A 7 -4.34 -2.57 -11.37
N HIS A 8 -4.88 -3.11 -12.47
CA HIS A 8 -4.08 -3.73 -13.51
C HIS A 8 -3.18 -2.67 -14.19
N PRO A 9 -1.90 -2.95 -14.50
CA PRO A 9 -0.94 -1.94 -14.98
C PRO A 9 -1.27 -1.36 -16.36
N LEU A 10 -2.01 -2.10 -17.21
CA LEU A 10 -2.36 -1.67 -18.57
C LEU A 10 -3.84 -1.29 -18.73
N GLN A 11 -4.67 -1.55 -17.72
CA GLN A 11 -6.13 -1.37 -17.80
C GLN A 11 -6.65 -0.91 -16.44
N PRO A 12 -7.53 0.11 -16.35
CA PRO A 12 -8.01 0.64 -15.08
C PRO A 12 -9.08 -0.27 -14.44
N ILE A 13 -8.84 -1.57 -14.42
CA ILE A 13 -9.70 -2.58 -13.79
C ILE A 13 -9.09 -2.99 -12.43
N PRO A 14 -9.91 -3.13 -11.38
CA PRO A 14 -9.46 -3.71 -10.12
C PRO A 14 -8.94 -5.13 -10.31
N ALA A 15 -7.69 -5.37 -9.90
CA ALA A 15 -7.11 -6.70 -9.79
C ALA A 15 -7.39 -7.32 -8.42
N GLN A 16 -7.32 -6.52 -7.35
CA GLN A 16 -7.59 -6.96 -5.98
C GLN A 16 -8.00 -5.78 -5.10
N SER A 17 -8.75 -6.04 -4.03
CA SER A 17 -9.16 -5.01 -3.07
C SER A 17 -9.06 -5.51 -1.63
N TRP A 18 -8.71 -4.61 -0.72
CA TRP A 18 -8.68 -4.85 0.72
C TRP A 18 -9.42 -3.71 1.42
N THR A 19 -10.16 -4.03 2.47
CA THR A 19 -10.84 -3.03 3.30
C THR A 19 -10.39 -3.21 4.74
N PHE A 20 -10.00 -2.10 5.35
CA PHE A 20 -9.54 -2.03 6.73
C PHE A 20 -10.48 -1.14 7.55
N ALA A 21 -10.66 -1.50 8.82
CA ALA A 21 -11.46 -0.76 9.76
C ALA A 21 -10.83 0.60 10.09
N ASP A 22 -11.61 1.49 10.71
CA ASP A 22 -11.11 2.81 11.11
C ASP A 22 -10.09 2.76 12.23
N ASP A 23 -10.09 1.75 13.07
CA ASP A 23 -9.18 1.64 14.20
C ASP A 23 -7.84 0.99 13.85
N GLU A 24 -7.60 0.64 12.58
CA GLU A 24 -6.32 0.11 12.12
C GLU A 24 -5.23 1.21 12.22
N PRO A 25 -4.20 1.06 13.07
CA PRO A 25 -3.20 2.11 13.28
C PRO A 25 -2.22 2.22 12.10
N ALA A 26 -1.98 1.12 11.37
CA ALA A 26 -1.10 1.10 10.22
C ALA A 26 -1.43 -0.06 9.27
N ILE A 27 -1.27 0.17 7.97
CA ILE A 27 -1.39 -0.85 6.93
C ILE A 27 -0.04 -0.99 6.24
N LEU A 28 0.55 -2.18 6.39
CA LEU A 28 1.83 -2.53 5.75
C LEU A 28 1.60 -3.16 4.39
N ILE A 29 2.31 -2.67 3.38
CA ILE A 29 2.31 -3.16 2.01
C ILE A 29 3.74 -3.57 1.62
N GLY A 30 3.88 -4.78 1.05
CA GLY A 30 5.18 -5.29 0.62
C GLY A 30 5.11 -6.69 0.04
N ARG A 31 6.25 -7.25 -0.38
CA ARG A 31 6.28 -8.61 -0.95
C ARG A 31 6.42 -9.74 0.08
N ALA A 32 6.76 -9.40 1.32
CA ALA A 32 6.85 -10.40 2.38
C ALA A 32 5.43 -10.79 2.86
N ALA A 33 5.27 -12.04 3.28
CA ALA A 33 3.97 -12.60 3.66
C ALA A 33 3.44 -12.06 5.00
N ASP A 34 4.25 -11.31 5.75
CA ASP A 34 3.88 -10.66 7.02
C ASP A 34 3.25 -9.27 6.83
N ASN A 35 3.04 -8.82 5.59
CA ASN A 35 2.32 -7.57 5.30
C ASN A 35 0.80 -7.79 5.25
N HIS A 36 0.06 -6.72 5.52
CA HIS A 36 -1.41 -6.70 5.37
C HIS A 36 -1.82 -6.81 3.90
N VAL A 37 -1.07 -6.12 3.02
CA VAL A 37 -1.21 -6.22 1.56
C VAL A 37 0.07 -6.82 0.98
N VAL A 38 -0.06 -8.02 0.43
CA VAL A 38 1.08 -8.76 -0.14
C VAL A 38 1.09 -8.61 -1.66
N LEU A 39 2.15 -8.01 -2.19
CA LEU A 39 2.37 -7.86 -3.64
C LEU A 39 3.58 -8.69 -4.07
N TYR A 40 3.34 -9.81 -4.76
CA TYR A 40 4.40 -10.71 -5.23
C TYR A 40 5.12 -10.15 -6.46
N SER A 41 6.09 -9.27 -6.23
CA SER A 41 6.93 -8.68 -7.28
C SER A 41 8.36 -8.44 -6.79
N ALA A 42 9.34 -8.69 -7.65
CA ALA A 42 10.76 -8.52 -7.34
C ALA A 42 11.14 -7.04 -7.13
N VAL A 43 10.40 -6.11 -7.73
CA VAL A 43 10.62 -4.66 -7.56
C VAL A 43 9.95 -4.09 -6.31
N VAL A 44 9.13 -4.88 -5.61
CA VAL A 44 8.52 -4.47 -4.35
C VAL A 44 9.43 -4.91 -3.20
N SER A 45 9.72 -3.99 -2.28
CA SER A 45 10.54 -4.30 -1.10
C SER A 45 9.79 -5.23 -0.15
N ARG A 46 10.50 -5.98 0.71
CA ARG A 46 9.85 -6.88 1.68
C ARG A 46 8.82 -6.15 2.53
N ARG A 47 9.18 -4.97 3.02
CA ARG A 47 8.29 -3.93 3.56
C ARG A 47 8.55 -2.71 2.71
N HIS A 48 7.54 -2.22 1.99
CA HIS A 48 7.74 -1.22 0.94
C HIS A 48 7.03 0.09 1.26
N LEU A 49 5.80 0.00 1.76
CA LEU A 49 4.98 1.15 2.08
C LEU A 49 4.23 0.86 3.38
N GLU A 50 4.19 1.86 4.26
CA GLU A 50 3.30 1.91 5.41
C GLU A 50 2.30 3.04 5.19
N LEU A 51 1.00 2.73 5.24
CA LEU A 51 -0.03 3.74 5.47
C LEU A 51 -0.20 3.86 6.97
N ARG A 52 0.23 4.99 7.55
CA ARG A 52 0.14 5.25 8.98
C ARG A 52 -1.08 6.09 9.27
N ARG A 53 -1.90 5.68 10.23
CA ARG A 53 -3.04 6.49 10.66
C ARG A 53 -2.57 7.67 11.49
N VAL A 54 -3.08 8.85 11.17
CA VAL A 54 -2.85 10.11 11.88
C VAL A 54 -4.20 10.75 12.21
N ASP A 55 -4.22 11.77 13.07
CA ASP A 55 -5.46 12.37 13.60
C ASP A 55 -6.50 12.71 12.51
N ASN A 56 -6.03 13.20 11.35
CA ASN A 56 -6.89 13.62 10.24
C ASN A 56 -6.73 12.77 8.95
N GLY A 57 -6.34 11.50 9.06
CA GLY A 57 -6.34 10.60 7.91
C GLY A 57 -5.18 9.61 7.90
N TRP A 58 -4.52 9.50 6.74
CA TRP A 58 -3.44 8.55 6.50
C TRP A 58 -2.22 9.28 5.95
N GLU A 59 -1.05 8.92 6.47
CA GLU A 59 0.25 9.32 5.96
C GLU A 59 0.87 8.16 5.17
N VAL A 60 1.45 8.47 4.01
CA VAL A 60 2.16 7.52 3.15
C VAL A 60 3.64 7.55 3.54
N VAL A 61 4.15 6.46 4.10
CA VAL A 61 5.56 6.34 4.52
C VAL A 61 6.27 5.36 3.60
N ASN A 62 7.13 5.87 2.71
CA ASN A 62 7.98 5.05 1.87
C ASN A 62 9.06 4.35 2.72
N LEU A 63 9.05 3.02 2.70
CA LEU A 63 10.09 2.15 3.28
C LEU A 63 10.91 1.46 2.19
N GLY A 64 10.49 1.60 0.94
CA GLY A 64 11.00 0.87 -0.21
C GLY A 64 12.20 1.53 -0.86
N ALA A 65 13.14 0.69 -1.33
CA ALA A 65 14.34 1.16 -2.03
C ALA A 65 14.05 1.72 -3.44
N ASN A 66 12.93 1.31 -4.07
CA ASN A 66 12.54 1.77 -5.41
C ASN A 66 11.64 3.02 -5.38
N GLY A 67 11.35 3.55 -4.19
CA GLY A 67 10.46 4.69 -4.00
C GLY A 67 8.97 4.32 -4.01
N THR A 68 8.16 5.25 -3.52
CA THR A 68 6.69 5.24 -3.63
C THR A 68 6.30 6.56 -4.26
N TYR A 69 5.34 6.55 -5.19
CA TYR A 69 4.91 7.75 -5.93
C TYR A 69 3.42 8.00 -5.67
N VAL A 70 3.06 9.24 -5.36
CA VAL A 70 1.68 9.69 -5.15
C VAL A 70 1.32 10.64 -6.28
N ASP A 71 0.23 10.35 -6.99
CA ASP A 71 -0.20 11.10 -8.17
C ASP A 71 0.88 11.29 -9.26
N GLY A 72 1.83 10.35 -9.32
CA GLY A 72 2.96 10.37 -10.25
C GLY A 72 4.20 11.12 -9.74
N GLU A 73 4.14 11.70 -8.55
CA GLU A 73 5.24 12.44 -7.92
C GLU A 73 5.89 11.65 -6.79
N ALA A 74 7.20 11.85 -6.59
CA ALA A 74 8.01 11.13 -5.60
C ALA A 74 8.02 11.81 -4.23
#